data_AF-A0A2E5WX97-F1
#
_entry.id   AF-A0A2E5WX97-F1
#
_cell.length_a   1.000
_cell.length_b   1.000
_cell.length_c   1.000
_cell.angle_alpha   90.00
_cell.angle_beta   90.00
_cell.angle_gamma   90.00
#
_symmetry.space_group_name_H-M   'P 1'
#
loop_
_entity.id
_entity.type
_entity.pdbx_description
1 polymer ?
#
loop_
_entity_poly.entity_id
_entity_poly.type
_entity_poly.pdbx_seq_one_letter_code
_entity_poly.pdbx_strand_id
1 'polypeptide(L)'
;MNNYIPGTISGIILFQTAIIAPVLFRNLDINDFGKVIRIIWPKFFAIIAALAAVSIGLTYSEGGSTIQIGITVFTCIASAICYLIIPATNRASDIGDKKKFDLLHKVSVYSTVLMLIANIAYPFV
;
A
#
# COMPACT_ATOMS: atom_id res chain seq x y z
N MET A 1 19.09 12.00 -1.67
CA MET A 1 18.61 10.71 -2.24
C MET A 1 17.26 10.31 -1.66
N ASN A 2 16.82 10.96 -0.58
CA ASN A 2 15.53 10.77 0.07
C ASN A 2 14.29 10.84 -0.86
N ASN A 3 14.35 11.55 -1.99
CA ASN A 3 13.25 11.63 -2.97
C ASN A 3 13.02 10.35 -3.80
N TYR A 4 14.04 9.50 -3.97
CA TYR A 4 13.94 8.34 -4.87
C TYR A 4 13.02 7.25 -4.33
N ILE A 5 13.02 7.03 -3.01
CA ILE A 5 12.18 5.98 -2.40
C ILE A 5 10.70 6.35 -2.43
N PRO A 6 10.26 7.56 -2.03
CA PRO A 6 8.87 8.01 -2.22
C PRO A 6 8.41 7.91 -3.67
N GLY A 7 9.24 8.33 -4.63
CA GLY A 7 8.95 8.16 -6.06
C GLY A 7 8.76 6.69 -6.45
N THR A 8 9.62 5.81 -5.94
CA THR A 8 9.52 4.35 -6.17
C THR A 8 8.23 3.78 -5.58
N ILE A 9 7.86 4.17 -4.35
CA ILE A 9 6.62 3.76 -3.70
C ILE A 9 5.40 4.18 -4.54
N SER A 10 5.36 5.44 -5.00
CA SER A 10 4.32 5.94 -5.89
C SER A 10 4.22 5.12 -7.18
N GLY A 11 5.38 4.81 -7.79
CA GLY A 11 5.45 3.95 -8.98
C GLY A 11 4.90 2.55 -8.74
N ILE A 12 5.26 1.90 -7.62
CA ILE A 12 4.76 0.57 -7.23
C ILE A 12 3.24 0.60 -7.03
N ILE A 13 2.73 1.60 -6.32
CA ILE A 13 1.28 1.74 -6.09
C ILE A 13 0.55 1.88 -7.42
N LEU A 14 0.99 2.80 -8.30
CA LEU A 14 0.39 3.00 -9.61
C LEU A 14 0.46 1.74 -10.48
N PHE A 15 1.62 1.09 -10.55
CA PHE A 15 1.79 -0.12 -11.34
C PHE A 15 0.87 -1.24 -10.87
N GLN A 16 0.82 -1.48 -9.56
CA GLN A 16 -0.03 -2.53 -9.01
C GLN A 16 -1.52 -2.23 -9.19
N THR A 17 -1.96 -0.99 -8.94
CA THR A 17 -3.39 -0.63 -8.88
C THR A 17 -3.98 -0.24 -10.22
N ALA A 18 -3.22 0.42 -11.09
CA ALA A 18 -3.70 0.88 -12.40
C ALA A 18 -3.45 -0.12 -13.53
N ILE A 19 -2.46 -1.01 -13.38
CA ILE A 19 -2.08 -1.96 -14.43
C ILE A 19 -2.33 -3.40 -13.98
N ILE A 20 -1.62 -3.88 -12.95
CA ILE A 20 -1.65 -5.31 -12.58
C ILE A 20 -3.05 -5.75 -12.13
N ALA A 21 -3.68 -5.05 -11.18
CA ALA A 21 -4.99 -5.45 -10.68
C ALA A 21 -6.09 -5.43 -11.77
N PRO A 22 -6.21 -4.39 -12.63
CA PRO A 22 -7.17 -4.41 -13.74
C PRO A 22 -6.90 -5.48 -14.78
N VAL A 23 -5.63 -5.74 -15.12
CA VAL A 23 -5.27 -6.81 -16.06
C VAL A 23 -5.65 -8.18 -15.51
N LEU A 24 -5.33 -8.47 -14.24
CA LEU A 24 -5.71 -9.75 -13.62
C LEU A 24 -7.24 -9.90 -13.53
N PHE A 25 -7.95 -8.84 -13.13
CA PHE A 25 -9.40 -8.86 -13.02
C PHE A 25 -10.10 -9.12 -14.36
N ARG A 26 -9.57 -8.58 -15.47
CA ARG A 26 -10.15 -8.74 -16.81
C ARG A 26 -9.87 -10.09 -17.45
N ASN A 27 -8.80 -10.77 -17.05
CA ASN A 27 -8.30 -11.97 -17.74
C ASN A 27 -8.45 -13.27 -16.93
N LEU A 28 -8.89 -13.20 -15.67
CA LEU A 28 -9.07 -14.36 -14.80
C LEU A 28 -10.52 -14.48 -14.35
N ASP A 29 -10.99 -15.72 -14.21
CA ASP A 29 -12.25 -16.00 -13.52
C ASP A 29 -12.17 -15.59 -12.05
N ILE A 30 -13.31 -15.25 -11.45
CA ILE A 30 -13.40 -14.70 -10.09
C ILE A 30 -12.70 -15.57 -9.03
N ASN A 31 -12.75 -16.90 -9.20
CA ASN A 31 -12.12 -17.86 -8.30
C ASN A 31 -10.59 -17.79 -8.36
N ASP A 32 -10.03 -17.67 -9.57
CA ASP A 32 -8.58 -17.64 -9.77
C ASP A 32 -8.01 -16.24 -9.49
N PHE A 33 -8.75 -15.19 -9.86
CA PHE A 33 -8.45 -13.82 -9.44
C PHE A 33 -8.33 -13.73 -7.92
N GLY A 34 -9.30 -14.27 -7.19
CA GLY A 34 -9.32 -14.31 -5.73
C GLY A 34 -8.07 -14.98 -5.13
N LYS A 35 -7.63 -16.12 -5.67
CA LYS A 35 -6.41 -16.81 -5.23
C LYS A 35 -5.16 -15.96 -5.45
N VAL A 36 -5.05 -15.33 -6.62
CA VAL A 36 -3.88 -14.53 -7.00
C VAL A 36 -3.77 -13.28 -6.13
N ILE A 37 -4.85 -12.52 -5.94
CA ILE A 37 -4.80 -11.28 -5.15
C ILE A 37 -4.46 -11.53 -3.67
N ARG A 38 -4.90 -12.66 -3.10
CA ARG A 38 -4.59 -13.05 -1.71
C ARG A 38 -3.10 -13.29 -1.49
N ILE A 39 -2.36 -13.64 -2.54
CA ILE A 39 -0.91 -13.86 -2.51
C ILE A 39 -0.16 -12.54 -2.79
N ILE A 40 -0.67 -11.72 -3.71
CA ILE A 40 0.01 -10.49 -4.14
C ILE A 40 -0.10 -9.38 -3.09
N TRP A 41 -1.28 -9.13 -2.53
CA TRP A 41 -1.50 -8.01 -1.60
C TRP A 41 -0.60 -8.03 -0.36
N PRO A 42 -0.35 -9.17 0.32
CA PRO A 42 0.60 -9.21 1.43
C PRO A 42 2.00 -8.77 1.03
N LYS A 43 2.49 -9.24 -0.13
CA LYS A 43 3.82 -8.87 -0.65
C LYS A 43 3.88 -7.39 -1.02
N PHE A 44 2.82 -6.87 -1.63
CA PHE A 44 2.69 -5.46 -1.99
C PHE A 44 2.84 -4.55 -0.76
N PHE A 45 2.05 -4.78 0.29
CA PHE A 45 2.13 -3.94 1.49
C PHE A 45 3.43 -4.14 2.27
N ALA A 46 3.97 -5.36 2.31
CA ALA A 46 5.27 -5.62 2.96
C ALA A 46 6.43 -4.87 2.28
N ILE A 47 6.46 -4.85 0.94
CA ILE A 47 7.48 -4.12 0.18
C ILE A 47 7.36 -2.61 0.44
N ILE A 48 6.15 -2.05 0.42
CA ILE A 48 5.94 -0.63 0.72
C ILE A 48 6.37 -0.29 2.15
N ALA A 49 6.03 -1.13 3.13
CA ALA A 49 6.45 -0.93 4.52
C ALA A 49 7.97 -0.95 4.68
N ALA A 50 8.65 -1.91 4.04
CA ALA A 50 10.11 -2.00 4.07
C ALA A 50 10.77 -0.78 3.41
N LEU A 51 10.30 -0.38 2.23
CA LEU A 51 10.80 0.82 1.54
C LEU A 51 10.55 2.08 2.38
N ALA A 52 9.37 2.22 2.97
CA ALA A 52 9.05 3.35 3.83
C ALA A 52 9.95 3.41 5.07
N ALA A 53 10.24 2.27 5.71
CA ALA A 53 11.18 2.20 6.83
C ALA A 53 12.58 2.67 6.46
N VAL A 54 13.09 2.27 5.28
CA VAL A 54 14.37 2.78 4.76
C VAL A 54 14.28 4.28 4.46
N SER A 55 13.15 4.74 3.90
CA SER A 55 12.91 6.15 3.58
C SER A 55 12.94 7.04 4.84
N ILE A 56 12.43 6.57 5.99
CA ILE A 56 12.51 7.28 7.26
C ILE A 56 13.98 7.55 7.63
N GLY A 57 14.82 6.51 7.58
CA GLY A 57 16.24 6.61 7.90
C GLY A 57 16.99 7.56 6.97
N LEU A 58 16.75 7.45 5.66
CA LEU A 58 17.37 8.35 4.67
C LEU A 58 16.92 9.79 4.85
N THR A 59 15.61 10.03 4.99
CA THR A 59 15.04 11.37 5.20
C THR A 59 15.64 12.02 6.43
N TYR A 60 15.75 11.28 7.54
CA TYR A 60 16.36 11.78 8.77
C TYR A 60 17.86 12.09 8.58
N SER A 61 18.62 11.19 7.95
CA SER A 61 20.06 11.35 7.76
C SER A 61 20.43 12.51 6.82
N GLU A 62 19.58 12.83 5.86
CA GLU A 62 19.77 13.92 4.89
C GLU A 62 19.20 15.26 5.39
N GLY A 63 18.67 15.32 6.62
CA GLY A 63 18.13 16.55 7.19
C GLY A 63 16.78 16.98 6.59
N GLY A 64 15.96 16.02 6.17
CA GLY A 64 14.63 16.29 5.60
C GLY A 64 13.68 17.00 6.57
N SER A 65 12.69 17.69 6.01
CA SER A 65 11.74 18.47 6.79
C SER A 65 10.88 17.59 7.71
N THR A 66 10.31 18.18 8.78
CA THR A 66 9.37 17.46 9.67
C THR A 66 8.18 16.88 8.89
N ILE A 67 7.75 17.57 7.81
CA ILE A 67 6.66 17.12 6.94
C ILE A 67 7.10 15.88 6.15
N GLN A 68 8.29 15.91 5.56
CA GLN A 68 8.88 14.77 4.85
C GLN A 68 9.00 13.53 5.75
N ILE A 69 9.52 13.70 6.97
CA ILE A 69 9.59 12.62 7.97
C ILE A 69 8.18 12.10 8.27
N GLY A 70 7.22 12.99 8.51
CA GLY A 70 5.82 12.63 8.75
C GLY A 70 5.21 11.78 7.63
N ILE A 71 5.48 12.11 6.36
CA ILE A 71 5.02 11.34 5.20
C ILE A 71 5.60 9.92 5.20
N THR A 72 6.91 9.77 5.46
CA THR A 72 7.56 8.46 5.48
C THR A 72 7.07 7.57 6.62
N VAL A 73 6.88 8.15 7.81
CA VAL A 73 6.32 7.46 8.98
C VAL A 73 4.87 7.04 8.73
N PHE A 74 4.05 7.97 8.21
CA PHE A 74 2.67 7.67 7.82
C PHE A 74 2.61 6.51 6.83
N THR A 75 3.43 6.54 5.78
CA THR A 75 3.47 5.48 4.76
C THR A 75 3.86 4.13 5.36
N CYS A 76 4.85 4.10 6.26
CA CYS A 76 5.29 2.89 6.94
C CYS A 76 4.18 2.30 7.82
N ILE A 77 3.53 3.13 8.63
CA ILE A 77 2.46 2.69 9.53
C ILE A 77 1.23 2.25 8.74
N ALA A 78 0.79 3.05 7.76
CA ALA A 78 -0.39 2.74 6.95
C ALA A 78 -0.23 1.43 6.16
N SER A 79 0.94 1.21 5.54
CA SER A 79 1.23 -0.05 4.85
C SER A 79 1.32 -1.24 5.80
N ALA A 80 1.90 -1.08 7.00
CA ALA A 80 1.92 -2.13 8.02
C ALA A 80 0.49 -2.47 8.51
N ILE A 81 -0.36 -1.47 8.77
CA ILE A 81 -1.78 -1.70 9.13
C ILE A 81 -2.48 -2.45 7.99
N CYS A 82 -2.29 -2.02 6.74
CA CYS A 82 -2.88 -2.67 5.58
C CYS A 82 -2.43 -4.13 5.47
N TYR A 83 -1.16 -4.44 5.74
CA TYR A 83 -0.66 -5.81 5.78
C TYR A 83 -1.37 -6.65 6.86
N LEU A 84 -1.50 -6.10 8.07
CA LEU A 84 -2.08 -6.80 9.22
C LEU A 84 -3.58 -7.08 9.09
N ILE A 85 -4.33 -6.26 8.34
CA ILE A 85 -5.77 -6.48 8.14
C ILE A 85 -6.10 -7.48 7.02
N ILE A 86 -5.12 -7.91 6.21
CA ILE A 86 -5.37 -8.87 5.10
C ILE A 86 -5.96 -10.20 5.59
N PRO A 87 -5.41 -10.87 6.63
CA PRO A 87 -5.99 -12.13 7.11
C PRO A 87 -7.44 -11.95 7.56
N ALA A 88 -7.77 -10.83 8.21
CA ALA A 88 -9.13 -10.51 8.62
C ALA A 88 -10.05 -10.22 7.42
N THR A 89 -9.53 -9.57 6.38
CA THR A 89 -10.26 -9.28 5.14
C THR A 89 -10.57 -10.57 4.38
N ASN A 90 -9.57 -11.45 4.23
CA ASN A 90 -9.72 -12.75 3.56
C ASN A 90 -10.72 -13.64 4.31
N ARG A 91 -10.62 -13.69 5.65
CA ARG A 91 -11.57 -14.45 6.47
C ARG A 91 -13.00 -13.93 6.34
N ALA A 92 -13.19 -12.60 6.31
CA ALA A 92 -14.52 -12.01 6.12
C ALA A 92 -15.10 -12.37 4.74
N SER A 93 -14.27 -12.39 3.70
CA SER A 93 -14.66 -12.88 2.37
C SER A 93 -15.03 -14.37 2.38
N ASP A 94 -14.27 -15.21 3.08
CA ASP A 94 -14.47 -16.67 3.10
C ASP A 94 -15.77 -17.08 3.80
N ILE A 95 -16.15 -16.37 4.86
CA ILE A 95 -17.39 -16.64 5.61
C ILE A 95 -18.61 -15.85 5.09
N GLY A 96 -18.44 -15.05 4.03
CA GLY A 96 -19.51 -14.24 3.45
C GLY A 96 -19.93 -13.02 4.28
N ASP A 97 -19.12 -12.56 5.24
CA ASP A 97 -19.38 -11.36 6.04
C ASP A 97 -19.07 -10.09 5.22
N LYS A 98 -20.04 -9.71 4.39
CA LYS A 98 -19.94 -8.56 3.48
C LYS A 98 -19.65 -7.24 4.22
N LYS A 99 -20.28 -7.02 5.38
CA LYS A 99 -20.10 -5.76 6.13
C LYS A 99 -18.66 -5.59 6.60
N LYS A 100 -18.09 -6.64 7.19
CA LYS A 100 -16.71 -6.61 7.67
C LYS A 100 -15.70 -6.57 6.53
N PHE A 101 -15.95 -7.33 5.47
CA PHE A 101 -15.14 -7.29 4.25
C PHE A 101 -15.09 -5.87 3.67
N ASP A 102 -16.25 -5.25 3.46
CA ASP A 102 -16.35 -3.91 2.87
C ASP A 102 -15.63 -2.86 3.71
N LEU A 103 -15.75 -2.94 5.04
CA LEU A 103 -15.05 -2.02 5.96
C LEU A 103 -13.52 -2.17 5.82
N LEU A 104 -13.00 -3.39 5.97
CA LEU A 104 -11.55 -3.63 5.94
C LEU A 104 -10.95 -3.34 4.55
N HIS A 105 -11.68 -3.70 3.49
CA HIS A 105 -11.26 -3.41 2.12
C HIS A 105 -11.24 -1.90 1.85
N LYS A 106 -12.26 -1.15 2.27
CA LYS A 106 -12.25 0.32 2.13
C LYS A 106 -11.10 0.97 2.89
N VAL A 107 -10.82 0.50 4.11
CA VAL A 107 -9.67 0.98 4.90
C VAL A 107 -8.36 0.79 4.13
N SER A 108 -8.12 -0.38 3.52
CA SER A 108 -6.90 -0.59 2.75
C SER A 108 -6.84 0.24 1.47
N VAL A 109 -7.96 0.38 0.74
CA VAL A 109 -8.04 1.19 -0.47
C VAL A 109 -7.76 2.67 -0.17
N TYR A 110 -8.46 3.26 0.80
CA TYR A 110 -8.26 4.67 1.14
C TYR A 110 -6.86 4.93 1.68
N SER A 111 -6.33 4.02 2.51
CA SER A 111 -4.94 4.12 2.98
C SER A 111 -3.96 4.09 1.81
N THR A 112 -4.19 3.24 0.80
CA THR A 112 -3.35 3.17 -0.40
C THR A 112 -3.38 4.46 -1.21
N VAL A 113 -4.55 5.07 -1.38
CA VAL A 113 -4.70 6.36 -2.06
C VAL A 113 -4.01 7.48 -1.30
N LEU A 114 -4.17 7.55 0.03
CA LEU A 114 -3.50 8.55 0.87
C LEU A 114 -1.97 8.39 0.83
N MET A 115 -1.46 7.15 0.88
CA MET A 115 -0.03 6.88 0.72
C MET A 115 0.49 7.37 -0.64
N LEU A 116 -0.24 7.10 -1.73
CA LEU A 116 0.14 7.57 -3.06
C LEU A 116 0.23 9.10 -3.11
N ILE A 117 -0.82 9.80 -2.67
CA ILE A 117 -0.85 11.27 -2.69
C ILE A 117 0.29 11.85 -1.84
N ALA A 118 0.50 11.30 -0.63
CA ALA A 118 1.55 11.77 0.27
C ALA A 118 2.96 11.56 -0.33
N ASN A 119 3.22 10.41 -0.96
CA ASN A 119 4.52 10.14 -1.58
C ASN A 119 4.75 10.93 -2.88
N ILE A 120 3.70 11.29 -3.62
CA ILE A 120 3.77 12.25 -4.73
C ILE A 120 4.05 13.67 -4.21
N ALA A 121 3.46 14.06 -3.07
CA ALA A 121 3.65 15.38 -2.47
C ALA A 121 5.04 15.56 -1.82
N TYR A 122 5.70 14.48 -1.42
CA TYR A 122 6.98 14.47 -0.71
C TYR A 122 8.06 15.42 -1.27
N PRO A 123 8.40 15.43 -2.57
CA PRO A 123 9.46 16.31 -3.10
C PRO A 123 9.09 17.81 -3.12
N PHE A 124 7.84 18.17 -2.80
CA PHE A 124 7.34 19.54 -2.84
C PHE A 124 7.19 20.18 -1.44
N VAL A 125 7.60 19.47 -0.38
CA VAL A 125 7.48 19.88 1.04
C VAL A 125 8.79 19.70 1.81
#